data_AF-A0AAW9B2P6-F1
#
_entry.id   AF-A0AAW9B2P6-F1
#
_cell.length_a   1.000
_cell.length_b   1.000
_cell.length_c   1.000
_cell.angle_alpha   90.00
_cell.angle_beta   90.00
_cell.angle_gamma   90.00
#
_symmetry.space_group_name_H-M   'P 1'
#
loop_
_entity.id
_entity.type
_entity.pdbx_description
1 polymer ?
#
loop_
_entity_poly.entity_id
_entity_poly.type
_entity_poly.pdbx_seq_one_letter_code
_entity_poly.pdbx_strand_id
1 'polypeptide(L)'
;MTSKYSYSGYTTLLVTSILLLLALIASLASSKGVFFQIKVAQNEIKSRQAHWLAEGGVECAWAQFRVNNIVPAVITDCGSGLWTIPNFTSTSKGYLVTSNVGFTSISKEIILGGNLSYGAMQSSADIYFHSSATFSTPDPGELSSDGWECIALRYKKRFYSSSVDNKGVIYGESPYADFNNPTNKDCANTTANRHLSSSVGGVGAGDDFTQDTDLKPFESFFGVKAEEHNDVRDNGVFHVMTGSVADGIPNCGAALTAEIQSGKHHLWVEGSCEIKQSEYNDLVNATSSTNGVTVLIHDGLFSVMGPPSSGATSNKFKGVLFHFNHDYTPTTADWVGFEANAHLNHVPSVVEDSYRTIASYYQHGSFTVSGGQYFDSEDQAAVFFDSLDFRYNKDVIDNSRNAHAIPRWKKGSWNDL
;
A
#
# COMPACT_ATOMS: atom_id res chain seq x y z
N MET A 1 74.37 -20.95 78.99
CA MET A 1 73.60 -21.12 77.74
C MET A 1 72.14 -21.29 78.11
N THR A 2 71.31 -20.37 77.62
CA THR A 2 69.93 -20.11 78.04
C THR A 2 68.93 -21.03 77.33
N SER A 3 67.94 -21.45 78.12
CA SER A 3 66.65 -22.09 77.79
C SER A 3 66.14 -21.95 76.35
N LYS A 4 65.97 -23.09 75.67
CA LYS A 4 65.11 -23.33 74.50
C LYS A 4 64.71 -24.81 74.65
N TYR A 5 63.46 -25.26 74.76
CA TYR A 5 62.33 -25.07 73.86
C TYR A 5 61.04 -25.47 74.60
N SER A 6 60.11 -24.52 74.83
CA SER A 6 58.71 -24.82 75.18
C SER A 6 57.72 -24.02 74.31
N TYR A 7 58.18 -23.59 73.12
CA TYR A 7 57.39 -22.77 72.18
C TYR A 7 57.03 -23.50 70.88
N SER A 8 57.52 -24.73 70.67
CA SER A 8 57.40 -25.47 69.39
C SER A 8 55.96 -25.92 69.07
N GLY A 9 55.14 -26.19 70.09
CA GLY A 9 53.74 -26.59 69.90
C GLY A 9 52.82 -25.40 69.61
N TYR A 10 53.09 -24.24 70.23
CA TYR A 10 52.27 -23.04 70.07
C TYR A 10 52.48 -22.38 68.70
N THR A 11 53.71 -22.38 68.19
CA THR A 11 54.03 -21.84 66.86
C THR A 11 53.46 -22.69 65.72
N THR A 12 53.47 -24.02 65.85
CA THR A 12 52.86 -24.92 64.85
C THR A 12 51.34 -24.79 64.82
N LEU A 13 50.68 -24.63 65.97
CA LEU A 13 49.24 -24.42 66.07
C LEU A 13 48.81 -23.05 65.51
N LEU A 14 49.63 -22.02 65.71
CA LEU A 14 49.40 -20.68 65.14
C LEU A 14 49.56 -20.68 63.61
N VAL A 15 50.62 -21.30 63.09
CA VAL A 15 50.86 -21.39 61.63
C VAL A 15 49.76 -22.19 60.93
N THR A 16 49.35 -23.32 61.49
CA THR A 16 48.24 -24.13 60.94
C THR A 16 46.91 -23.38 60.99
N SER A 17 46.63 -22.63 62.06
CA SER A 17 45.44 -21.78 62.18
C SER A 17 45.41 -20.66 61.14
N ILE A 18 46.56 -20.01 60.88
CA ILE A 18 46.68 -18.97 59.85
C ILE A 18 46.50 -19.57 58.45
N LEU A 19 47.08 -20.74 58.18
CA LEU A 19 46.92 -21.44 56.90
C LEU A 19 45.45 -21.85 56.65
N LEU A 20 44.75 -22.35 57.68
CA LEU A 20 43.32 -22.65 57.62
C LEU A 20 42.47 -21.40 57.35
N LEU A 21 42.80 -20.27 57.98
CA LEU A 21 42.15 -18.98 57.73
C LEU A 21 42.36 -18.51 56.29
N LEU A 22 43.59 -18.58 55.77
CA LEU A 22 43.89 -18.20 54.39
C LEU A 22 43.18 -19.11 53.38
N ALA A 23 43.17 -20.42 53.62
CA ALA A 23 42.43 -21.38 52.79
C ALA A 23 40.92 -21.09 52.82
N LEU A 24 40.37 -20.76 53.99
CA LEU A 24 38.96 -20.40 54.13
C LEU A 24 38.63 -19.11 53.37
N ILE A 25 39.45 -18.06 53.51
CA ILE A 25 39.28 -16.78 52.79
C ILE A 25 39.34 -17.00 51.27
N ALA A 26 40.31 -17.78 50.79
CA ALA A 26 40.43 -18.11 49.37
C ALA A 26 39.21 -18.89 48.86
N SER A 27 38.73 -19.87 49.63
CA SER A 27 37.52 -20.64 49.28
C SER A 27 36.26 -19.75 49.25
N LEU A 28 36.12 -18.82 50.19
CA LEU A 28 35.01 -17.88 50.25
C LEU A 28 35.05 -16.88 49.08
N ALA A 29 36.22 -16.36 48.74
CA ALA A 29 36.42 -15.47 47.59
C ALA A 29 36.09 -16.18 46.26
N SER A 30 36.55 -17.42 46.09
CA SER A 30 36.24 -18.26 44.94
C SER A 30 34.73 -18.52 44.81
N SER A 31 34.07 -18.87 45.93
CA SER A 31 32.62 -19.10 45.94
C SER A 31 31.82 -17.87 45.49
N LYS A 32 32.20 -16.66 45.94
CA LYS A 32 31.55 -15.41 45.51
C LYS A 32 31.69 -15.17 44.01
N GLY A 33 32.85 -15.47 43.43
CA GLY A 33 33.08 -15.39 41.99
C GLY A 33 32.15 -16.33 41.22
N VAL A 34 32.04 -17.58 41.65
CA VAL A 34 31.15 -18.58 41.04
C VAL A 34 29.68 -18.17 41.16
N PHE A 35 29.23 -17.71 42.34
CA PHE A 35 27.84 -17.26 42.53
C PHE A 35 27.49 -16.05 41.67
N PHE A 36 28.43 -15.11 41.47
CA PHE A 36 28.22 -13.99 40.56
C PHE A 36 28.03 -14.46 39.12
N GLN A 37 28.90 -15.34 38.63
CA GLN A 37 28.79 -15.88 37.27
C GLN A 37 27.49 -16.67 37.06
N ILE A 38 27.05 -17.45 38.06
CA ILE A 38 25.76 -18.14 38.02
C ILE A 38 24.60 -17.14 37.89
N LYS A 39 24.63 -16.03 38.63
CA LYS A 39 23.58 -15.01 38.57
C LYS A 39 23.53 -14.31 37.22
N VAL A 40 24.69 -14.00 36.63
CA VAL A 40 24.78 -13.44 35.28
C VAL A 40 24.19 -14.42 34.26
N ALA A 41 24.60 -15.70 34.30
CA ALA A 41 24.07 -16.73 33.43
C ALA A 41 22.56 -16.93 33.59
N GLN A 42 22.03 -16.91 34.82
CA GLN A 42 20.59 -17.01 35.07
C GLN A 42 19.81 -15.82 34.48
N ASN A 43 20.37 -14.61 34.58
CA ASN A 43 19.75 -13.42 33.99
C ASN A 43 19.76 -13.49 32.46
N GLU A 44 20.86 -13.97 31.86
CA GLU A 44 20.94 -14.17 30.43
C GLU A 44 19.94 -15.23 29.95
N ILE A 45 19.84 -16.37 30.64
CA ILE A 45 18.86 -17.42 30.31
C ILE A 45 17.43 -16.87 30.37
N LYS A 46 17.06 -16.14 31.42
CA LYS A 46 15.73 -15.52 31.54
C LYS A 46 15.47 -14.52 30.42
N SER A 47 16.46 -13.70 30.08
CA SER A 47 16.37 -12.74 28.97
C SER A 47 16.17 -13.45 27.63
N ARG A 48 16.92 -14.54 27.37
CA ARG A 48 16.75 -15.37 26.16
C ARG A 48 15.40 -16.06 26.12
N GLN A 49 14.94 -16.63 27.22
CA GLN A 49 13.60 -17.22 27.31
C GLN A 49 12.52 -16.19 26.96
N ALA A 50 12.58 -15.00 27.54
CA ALA A 50 11.65 -13.92 27.22
C ALA A 50 11.72 -13.51 25.74
N HIS A 51 12.92 -13.42 25.17
CA HIS A 51 13.12 -13.14 23.75
C HIS A 51 12.47 -14.19 22.84
N TRP A 52 12.79 -15.47 23.01
CA TRP A 52 12.22 -16.55 22.21
C TRP A 52 10.70 -16.64 22.33
N LEU A 53 10.17 -16.34 23.51
CA LEU A 53 8.73 -16.36 23.77
C LEU A 53 8.03 -15.17 23.11
N ALA A 54 8.63 -13.96 23.16
CA ALA A 54 8.15 -12.80 22.43
C ALA A 54 8.20 -13.04 20.91
N GLU A 55 9.29 -13.61 20.42
CA GLU A 55 9.49 -14.01 19.01
C GLU A 55 8.43 -15.02 18.55
N GLY A 56 8.18 -16.06 19.35
CA GLY A 56 7.10 -17.01 19.11
C GLY A 56 5.72 -16.35 19.06
N GLY A 57 5.49 -15.31 19.87
CA GLY A 57 4.27 -14.49 19.79
C GLY A 57 4.13 -13.75 18.45
N VAL A 58 5.22 -13.20 17.91
CA VAL A 58 5.21 -12.55 16.58
C VAL A 58 4.95 -13.56 15.46
N GLU A 59 5.61 -14.72 15.49
CA GLU A 59 5.39 -15.79 14.50
C GLU A 59 3.96 -16.38 14.60
N CYS A 60 3.41 -16.44 15.80
CA CYS A 60 2.01 -16.81 16.01
C CYS A 60 1.05 -15.78 15.39
N ALA A 61 1.32 -14.49 15.55
CA ALA A 61 0.55 -13.43 14.88
C ALA A 61 0.61 -13.60 13.36
N TRP A 62 1.80 -13.84 12.82
CA TRP A 62 2.00 -14.08 11.38
C TRP A 62 1.21 -15.28 10.88
N ALA A 63 1.27 -16.40 11.59
CA ALA A 63 0.52 -17.60 11.23
C ALA A 63 -0.99 -17.35 11.18
N GLN A 64 -1.53 -16.60 12.15
CA GLN A 64 -2.95 -16.23 12.16
C GLN A 64 -3.29 -15.23 11.04
N PHE A 65 -2.43 -14.24 10.80
CA PHE A 65 -2.60 -13.23 9.77
C PHE A 65 -2.62 -13.83 8.35
N ARG A 66 -1.65 -14.71 8.05
CA ARG A 66 -1.42 -15.28 6.71
C ARG A 66 -2.58 -16.14 6.20
N VAL A 67 -3.47 -16.63 7.07
CA VAL A 67 -4.62 -17.45 6.64
C VAL A 67 -5.55 -16.65 5.73
N ASN A 68 -5.80 -15.38 6.07
CA ASN A 68 -6.79 -14.55 5.37
C ASN A 68 -6.20 -13.20 4.90
N ASN A 69 -4.89 -12.98 5.07
CA ASN A 69 -4.21 -11.70 4.79
C ASN A 69 -4.84 -10.48 5.47
N ILE A 70 -5.53 -10.70 6.60
CA ILE A 70 -6.19 -9.67 7.40
C ILE A 70 -5.86 -9.88 8.87
N VAL A 71 -5.90 -8.80 9.64
CA VAL A 71 -5.78 -8.88 11.09
C VAL A 71 -6.96 -9.68 11.65
N PRO A 72 -6.72 -10.78 12.39
CA PRO A 72 -7.81 -11.57 12.97
C PRO A 72 -8.63 -10.73 13.96
N ALA A 73 -9.96 -10.89 13.94
CA ALA A 73 -10.84 -10.23 14.91
C ALA A 73 -10.54 -10.65 16.37
N VAL A 74 -10.02 -11.87 16.56
CA VAL A 74 -9.55 -12.39 17.85
C VAL A 74 -8.14 -12.90 17.67
N ILE A 75 -7.19 -12.27 18.36
CA ILE A 75 -5.79 -12.66 18.36
C ILE A 75 -5.55 -13.59 19.54
N THR A 76 -4.97 -14.77 19.28
CA THR A 76 -4.68 -15.79 20.29
C THR A 76 -3.19 -16.01 20.47
N ASP A 77 -2.80 -16.78 21.49
CA ASP A 77 -1.43 -17.25 21.72
C ASP A 77 -1.09 -18.54 20.94
N CYS A 78 -1.86 -18.83 19.88
CA CYS A 78 -1.79 -20.04 19.06
C CYS A 78 -1.88 -21.35 19.86
N GLY A 79 -2.54 -21.33 21.03
CA GLY A 79 -2.68 -22.50 21.89
C GLY A 79 -1.41 -22.88 22.64
N SER A 80 -0.42 -21.98 22.72
CA SER A 80 0.81 -22.21 23.47
C SER A 80 0.57 -22.34 24.98
N GLY A 81 -0.52 -21.76 25.51
CA GLY A 81 -0.80 -21.73 26.95
C GLY A 81 0.12 -20.78 27.72
N LEU A 82 0.93 -20.01 27.01
CA LEU A 82 1.91 -19.05 27.55
C LEU A 82 1.37 -17.61 27.56
N TRP A 83 0.13 -17.39 27.07
CA TRP A 83 -0.59 -16.10 27.14
C TRP A 83 0.14 -14.91 26.54
N THR A 84 1.03 -15.14 25.58
CA THR A 84 1.72 -14.08 24.86
C THR A 84 0.91 -13.70 23.64
N ILE A 85 0.08 -12.68 23.81
CA ILE A 85 -0.83 -12.19 22.78
C ILE A 85 -0.13 -11.02 22.05
N PRO A 86 0.17 -11.16 20.75
CA PRO A 86 0.75 -10.08 19.97
C PRO A 86 -0.30 -8.98 19.68
N ASN A 87 0.17 -7.77 19.39
CA ASN A 87 -0.65 -6.65 18.97
C ASN A 87 -0.32 -6.27 17.52
N PHE A 88 -1.33 -5.84 16.76
CA PHE A 88 -1.18 -5.29 15.42
C PHE A 88 -1.43 -3.79 15.44
N THR A 89 -0.57 -3.03 14.78
CA THR A 89 -0.74 -1.59 14.53
C THR A 89 -0.65 -1.36 13.03
N SER A 90 -1.62 -0.65 12.45
CA SER A 90 -1.60 -0.31 11.02
C SER A 90 -0.42 0.61 10.70
N THR A 91 0.28 0.34 9.60
CA THR A 91 1.34 1.19 9.05
C THR A 91 0.98 1.61 7.64
N SER A 92 1.74 2.54 7.04
CA SER A 92 1.50 2.95 5.65
C SER A 92 1.64 1.80 4.65
N LYS A 93 2.36 0.72 5.00
CA LYS A 93 2.71 -0.40 4.10
C LYS A 93 2.16 -1.76 4.53
N GLY A 94 1.44 -1.83 5.65
CA GLY A 94 0.88 -3.07 6.18
C GLY A 94 0.65 -2.98 7.69
N TYR A 95 1.25 -3.88 8.46
CA TYR A 95 1.00 -3.98 9.91
C TYR A 95 2.28 -4.23 10.71
N LEU A 96 2.49 -3.43 11.76
CA LEU A 96 3.50 -3.69 12.77
C LEU A 96 2.94 -4.67 13.81
N VAL A 97 3.57 -5.82 13.92
CA VAL A 97 3.26 -6.85 14.92
C VAL A 97 4.23 -6.68 16.08
N THR A 98 3.71 -6.46 17.29
CA THR A 98 4.51 -6.32 18.51
C THR A 98 4.11 -7.38 19.53
N SER A 99 5.10 -8.06 20.10
CA SER A 99 4.94 -9.04 21.17
C SER A 99 5.80 -8.67 22.37
N ASN A 100 5.21 -8.68 23.57
CA ASN A 100 5.85 -8.23 24.81
C ASN A 100 5.89 -9.36 25.83
N VAL A 101 7.08 -9.69 26.33
CA VAL A 101 7.29 -10.68 27.40
C VAL A 101 8.27 -10.11 28.42
N GLY A 102 7.77 -9.79 29.63
CA GLY A 102 8.59 -9.16 30.67
C GLY A 102 9.12 -7.80 30.22
N PHE A 103 10.46 -7.67 30.14
CA PHE A 103 11.14 -6.46 29.65
C PHE A 103 11.57 -6.56 28.18
N THR A 104 11.25 -7.67 27.51
CA THR A 104 11.60 -7.90 26.11
C THR A 104 10.41 -7.58 25.24
N SER A 105 10.62 -6.69 24.27
CA SER A 105 9.65 -6.36 23.23
C SER A 105 10.27 -6.70 21.87
N ILE A 106 9.58 -7.51 21.10
CA ILE A 106 9.96 -7.85 19.72
C ILE A 106 8.88 -7.30 18.81
N SER A 107 9.29 -6.58 17.77
CA SER A 107 8.37 -6.05 16.77
C SER A 107 8.86 -6.39 15.37
N LYS A 108 7.94 -6.77 14.49
CA LYS A 108 8.20 -6.98 13.06
C LYS A 108 7.10 -6.38 12.21
N GLU A 109 7.44 -5.94 11.01
CA GLU A 109 6.48 -5.32 10.09
C GLU A 109 6.12 -6.31 8.97
N ILE A 110 4.82 -6.59 8.86
CA ILE A 110 4.21 -7.29 7.73
C ILE A 110 3.97 -6.26 6.63
N ILE A 111 4.46 -6.54 5.43
CA ILE A 111 4.17 -5.76 4.23
C ILE A 111 3.18 -6.52 3.36
N LEU A 112 2.17 -5.81 2.88
CA LEU A 112 1.20 -6.31 1.90
C LEU A 112 1.42 -5.63 0.55
N GLY A 113 1.57 -6.45 -0.49
CA GLY A 113 1.74 -6.01 -1.87
C GLY A 113 3.11 -5.38 -2.12
N GLY A 114 3.14 -4.49 -3.11
CA GLY A 114 4.34 -3.75 -3.49
C GLY A 114 4.58 -2.51 -2.65
N ASN A 115 5.62 -1.76 -3.01
CA ASN A 115 5.97 -0.51 -2.36
C ASN A 115 5.21 0.66 -3.01
N LEU A 116 3.89 0.70 -2.84
CA LEU A 116 3.07 1.77 -3.37
C LEU A 116 3.44 3.10 -2.70
N SER A 117 3.90 4.06 -3.50
CA SER A 117 4.18 5.43 -3.07
C SER A 117 2.87 6.22 -2.92
N TYR A 118 2.96 7.45 -2.40
CA TYR A 118 1.79 8.32 -2.29
C TYR A 118 1.36 8.87 -3.65
N GLY A 119 0.05 8.97 -3.83
CA GLY A 119 -0.57 9.54 -5.01
C GLY A 119 -1.95 8.95 -5.23
N ALA A 120 -2.97 9.83 -5.30
CA ALA A 120 -4.34 9.39 -5.52
C ALA A 120 -4.51 8.69 -6.87
N MET A 121 -3.85 9.23 -7.89
CA MET A 121 -3.63 8.60 -9.19
C MET A 121 -2.14 8.36 -9.42
N GLN A 122 -1.78 7.22 -10.02
CA GLN A 122 -0.39 6.96 -10.43
C GLN A 122 -0.35 6.44 -11.85
N SER A 123 0.60 6.94 -12.65
CA SER A 123 0.65 6.62 -14.07
C SER A 123 2.07 6.53 -14.63
N SER A 124 2.41 5.37 -15.20
CA SER A 124 3.55 5.24 -16.13
C SER A 124 3.20 5.72 -17.54
N ALA A 125 1.91 5.80 -17.88
CA ALA A 125 1.39 6.44 -19.09
C ALA A 125 1.52 7.97 -19.03
N ASP A 126 1.62 8.59 -20.20
CA ASP A 126 1.54 10.03 -20.37
C ASP A 126 0.10 10.51 -20.04
N ILE A 127 -0.04 11.42 -19.08
CA ILE A 127 -1.34 11.93 -18.64
C ILE A 127 -1.71 13.21 -19.36
N TYR A 128 -2.93 13.26 -19.92
CA TYR A 128 -3.47 14.45 -20.59
C TYR A 128 -4.89 14.76 -20.09
N PHE A 129 -5.02 15.74 -19.20
CA PHE A 129 -6.32 16.32 -18.83
C PHE A 129 -6.65 17.49 -19.75
N HIS A 130 -7.57 17.26 -20.69
CA HIS A 130 -8.05 18.34 -21.56
C HIS A 130 -9.03 19.28 -20.85
N SER A 131 -9.80 18.74 -19.91
CA SER A 131 -10.85 19.47 -19.20
C SER A 131 -10.42 19.72 -17.75
N SER A 132 -11.31 19.50 -16.78
CA SER A 132 -11.05 19.77 -15.36
C SER A 132 -10.80 18.48 -14.60
N ALA A 133 -9.67 18.40 -13.90
CA ALA A 133 -9.41 17.34 -12.93
C ALA A 133 -9.42 17.91 -11.50
N THR A 134 -10.45 17.56 -10.74
CA THR A 134 -10.58 17.94 -9.34
C THR A 134 -10.22 16.74 -8.46
N PHE A 135 -9.27 16.94 -7.56
CA PHE A 135 -8.93 15.99 -6.51
C PHE A 135 -9.60 16.47 -5.23
N SER A 136 -10.87 16.10 -5.06
CA SER A 136 -11.67 16.49 -3.89
C SER A 136 -11.13 15.89 -2.60
N THR A 137 -10.54 14.70 -2.69
CA THR A 137 -9.74 14.09 -1.62
C THR A 137 -8.45 13.57 -2.24
N PRO A 138 -7.28 14.21 -2.01
CA PRO A 138 -5.99 13.70 -2.46
C PRO A 138 -5.46 12.60 -1.52
N ASP A 139 -4.38 11.93 -1.90
CA ASP A 139 -3.63 11.07 -0.98
C ASP A 139 -2.88 11.97 0.02
N PRO A 140 -3.15 11.89 1.34
CA PRO A 140 -2.55 12.79 2.32
C PRO A 140 -1.01 12.75 2.33
N GLY A 141 -0.40 11.62 1.99
CA GLY A 141 1.06 11.46 2.06
C GLY A 141 1.62 11.65 3.47
N GLU A 142 2.83 12.19 3.58
CA GLU A 142 3.44 12.44 4.88
C GLU A 142 2.96 13.75 5.52
N LEU A 143 2.85 13.76 6.85
CA LEU A 143 2.57 14.97 7.61
C LEU A 143 3.88 15.65 8.02
N SER A 144 4.10 16.86 7.52
CA SER A 144 5.21 17.72 7.90
C SER A 144 4.80 18.78 8.93
N SER A 145 5.75 19.63 9.34
CA SER A 145 5.44 20.83 10.12
C SER A 145 4.52 21.79 9.39
N ASP A 146 4.50 21.78 8.05
CA ASP A 146 3.79 22.76 7.23
C ASP A 146 2.39 22.28 6.82
N GLY A 147 2.13 20.99 6.92
CA GLY A 147 0.90 20.34 6.47
C GLY A 147 1.20 19.00 5.80
N TRP A 148 0.16 18.44 5.18
CA TRP A 148 0.21 17.18 4.44
C TRP A 148 0.77 17.36 3.03
N GLU A 149 1.37 16.31 2.46
CA GLU A 149 1.87 16.33 1.07
C GLU A 149 0.75 16.27 0.02
N CYS A 150 -0.41 15.70 0.34
CA CYS A 150 -1.60 15.75 -0.52
C CYS A 150 -1.34 15.40 -1.99
N ILE A 151 -0.59 14.34 -2.26
CA ILE A 151 -0.18 13.96 -3.62
C ILE A 151 -1.42 13.56 -4.42
N ALA A 152 -1.79 14.39 -5.39
CA ALA A 152 -2.92 14.19 -6.28
C ALA A 152 -2.56 13.20 -7.40
N LEU A 153 -1.45 13.46 -8.08
CA LEU A 153 -0.97 12.64 -9.19
C LEU A 153 0.52 12.37 -9.03
N ARG A 154 0.91 11.11 -9.20
CA ARG A 154 2.30 10.74 -9.47
C ARG A 154 2.43 10.23 -10.90
N TYR A 155 3.32 10.80 -11.70
CA TYR A 155 3.45 10.46 -13.11
C TYR A 155 4.90 10.19 -13.49
N LYS A 156 5.12 9.32 -14.48
CA LYS A 156 6.48 8.91 -14.88
C LYS A 156 7.16 9.93 -15.79
N LYS A 157 6.48 10.30 -16.89
CA LYS A 157 7.11 11.00 -18.02
C LYS A 157 6.45 12.34 -18.33
N ARG A 158 5.26 12.35 -18.94
CA ARG A 158 4.57 13.57 -19.33
C ARG A 158 3.26 13.73 -18.60
N PHE A 159 2.98 14.98 -18.24
CA PHE A 159 1.74 15.40 -17.64
C PHE A 159 1.34 16.74 -18.27
N TYR A 160 0.10 16.80 -18.77
CA TYR A 160 -0.55 18.01 -19.18
C TYR A 160 -1.90 18.11 -18.50
N SER A 161 -2.25 19.33 -18.07
CA SER A 161 -3.61 19.64 -17.69
C SER A 161 -4.01 21.04 -18.10
N SER A 162 -5.22 21.18 -18.64
CA SER A 162 -5.87 22.47 -18.86
C SER A 162 -6.39 23.09 -17.56
N SER A 163 -6.89 22.27 -16.62
CA SER A 163 -7.31 22.72 -15.29
C SER A 163 -7.16 21.61 -14.26
N VAL A 164 -6.51 21.93 -13.13
CA VAL A 164 -6.46 21.07 -11.95
C VAL A 164 -6.84 21.82 -10.69
N ASP A 165 -7.41 21.09 -9.73
CA ASP A 165 -7.84 21.64 -8.46
C ASP A 165 -7.70 20.58 -7.36
N ASN A 166 -6.67 20.72 -6.54
CA ASN A 166 -6.47 19.91 -5.35
C ASN A 166 -7.16 20.58 -4.15
N LYS A 167 -8.19 19.94 -3.62
CA LYS A 167 -9.00 20.47 -2.52
C LYS A 167 -8.41 20.19 -1.15
N GLY A 168 -7.38 19.37 -1.05
CA GLY A 168 -6.77 19.00 0.21
C GLY A 168 -7.61 18.07 1.08
N VAL A 169 -7.16 17.88 2.32
CA VAL A 169 -7.60 16.76 3.20
C VAL A 169 -8.68 17.16 4.20
N ILE A 170 -9.03 18.46 4.29
CA ILE A 170 -10.01 18.96 5.26
C ILE A 170 -11.37 19.35 4.65
N TYR A 171 -11.46 19.55 3.33
CA TYR A 171 -12.68 20.01 2.67
C TYR A 171 -13.46 18.87 1.99
N GLY A 172 -12.77 17.77 1.70
CA GLY A 172 -13.35 16.58 1.07
C GLY A 172 -13.86 15.54 2.06
N GLU A 173 -14.13 14.35 1.53
CA GLU A 173 -14.31 13.18 2.38
C GLU A 173 -12.98 12.80 3.02
N SER A 174 -13.06 12.15 4.19
CA SER A 174 -11.88 11.61 4.85
C SER A 174 -11.14 10.64 3.92
N PRO A 175 -9.81 10.76 3.75
CA PRO A 175 -9.00 9.84 2.94
C PRO A 175 -9.16 8.36 3.30
N TYR A 176 -9.46 8.07 4.56
CA TYR A 176 -9.81 6.75 5.10
C TYR A 176 -10.50 6.87 6.46
N ALA A 177 -11.11 5.79 6.94
CA ALA A 177 -11.95 5.76 8.14
C ALA A 177 -11.21 6.22 9.40
N ASP A 178 -9.96 5.77 9.59
CA ASP A 178 -9.13 6.10 10.76
C ASP A 178 -8.18 7.27 10.52
N PHE A 179 -8.44 8.12 9.51
CA PHE A 179 -7.59 9.27 9.22
C PHE A 179 -7.59 10.24 10.40
N ASN A 180 -6.41 10.43 10.99
CA ASN A 180 -6.18 11.36 12.08
C ASN A 180 -5.36 12.54 11.58
N ASN A 181 -5.90 13.75 11.75
CA ASN A 181 -5.21 15.00 11.45
C ASN A 181 -4.85 15.73 12.76
N PRO A 182 -3.79 15.32 13.47
CA PRO A 182 -3.51 15.81 14.83
C PRO A 182 -3.17 17.30 14.88
N THR A 183 -2.67 17.87 13.78
CA THR A 183 -2.29 19.28 13.68
C THR A 183 -3.43 20.16 13.17
N ASN A 184 -4.55 19.58 12.73
CA ASN A 184 -5.63 20.24 11.99
C ASN A 184 -5.11 21.07 10.79
N LYS A 185 -3.93 20.74 10.26
CA LYS A 185 -3.38 21.40 9.07
C LYS A 185 -3.91 20.70 7.83
N ASP A 186 -4.15 21.48 6.79
CA ASP A 186 -4.44 20.95 5.47
C ASP A 186 -3.12 20.57 4.76
N CYS A 187 -3.15 20.52 3.43
CA CYS A 187 -1.96 20.39 2.61
C CYS A 187 -0.98 21.53 2.83
N ALA A 188 0.31 21.20 2.83
CA ALA A 188 1.38 22.16 2.90
C ALA A 188 1.34 23.07 1.67
N ASN A 189 1.02 24.35 1.87
CA ASN A 189 0.98 25.34 0.80
C ASN A 189 1.80 26.57 1.19
N THR A 190 3.12 26.41 1.09
CA THR A 190 4.11 27.46 1.33
C THR A 190 4.85 27.78 0.02
N THR A 191 5.67 28.83 0.03
CA THR A 191 6.52 29.15 -1.13
C THR A 191 7.47 28.00 -1.52
N ALA A 192 7.84 27.16 -0.55
CA ALA A 192 8.76 26.03 -0.76
C ALA A 192 8.05 24.69 -1.01
N ASN A 193 6.81 24.55 -0.53
CA ASN A 193 6.02 23.31 -0.60
C ASN A 193 4.65 23.65 -1.18
N ARG A 194 4.40 23.35 -2.45
CA ARG A 194 3.18 23.72 -3.18
C ARG A 194 2.28 22.50 -3.35
N HIS A 195 1.80 21.92 -2.24
CA HIS A 195 0.97 20.72 -2.24
C HIS A 195 -0.54 20.98 -2.31
N LEU A 196 -0.95 22.18 -2.74
CA LEU A 196 -2.36 22.55 -2.86
C LEU A 196 -2.58 23.33 -4.17
N SER A 197 -2.32 22.67 -5.28
CA SER A 197 -2.38 23.29 -6.60
C SER A 197 -3.82 23.53 -7.04
N SER A 198 -4.08 24.77 -7.49
CA SER A 198 -5.30 25.16 -8.20
C SER A 198 -4.88 26.01 -9.39
N SER A 199 -4.88 25.42 -10.59
CA SER A 199 -4.38 26.09 -11.80
C SER A 199 -5.30 25.91 -13.00
N VAL A 200 -5.29 26.92 -13.88
CA VAL A 200 -5.99 26.95 -15.16
C VAL A 200 -5.03 27.47 -16.23
N GLY A 201 -5.11 26.95 -17.45
CA GLY A 201 -4.41 27.52 -18.62
C GLY A 201 -3.24 26.72 -19.18
N GLY A 202 -3.16 25.41 -18.92
CA GLY A 202 -2.23 24.53 -19.64
C GLY A 202 -0.82 24.50 -19.03
N VAL A 203 -0.60 23.51 -18.16
CA VAL A 203 0.65 23.11 -17.48
C VAL A 203 1.14 24.02 -16.37
N GLY A 204 1.40 23.40 -15.22
CA GLY A 204 1.88 24.02 -14.00
C GLY A 204 1.12 23.43 -12.83
N ALA A 205 1.62 22.31 -12.33
CA ALA A 205 1.15 21.80 -11.06
C ALA A 205 2.32 21.76 -10.09
N GLY A 206 1.99 22.02 -8.82
CA GLY A 206 2.92 22.10 -7.72
C GLY A 206 3.43 20.72 -7.32
N ASP A 207 3.92 20.64 -6.10
CA ASP A 207 4.60 19.45 -5.60
C ASP A 207 3.61 18.30 -5.32
N ASP A 208 2.31 18.59 -5.30
CA ASP A 208 1.21 17.61 -5.29
C ASP A 208 1.01 16.85 -6.61
N PHE A 209 1.69 17.27 -7.68
CA PHE A 209 1.75 16.57 -8.96
C PHE A 209 3.20 16.18 -9.22
N THR A 210 3.60 15.04 -8.67
CA THR A 210 5.00 14.65 -8.56
C THR A 210 5.43 13.80 -9.75
N GLN A 211 6.55 14.17 -10.38
CA GLN A 211 7.21 13.30 -11.34
C GLN A 211 8.08 12.25 -10.63
N ASP A 212 7.96 11.00 -11.04
CA ASP A 212 8.74 9.87 -10.55
C ASP A 212 9.17 8.98 -11.71
N THR A 213 10.42 9.11 -12.17
CA THR A 213 10.90 8.42 -13.38
C THR A 213 11.03 6.90 -13.21
N ASP A 214 11.08 6.42 -11.96
CA ASP A 214 11.19 5.00 -11.64
C ASP A 214 9.82 4.38 -11.31
N LEU A 215 8.73 5.12 -11.54
CA LEU A 215 7.37 4.69 -11.25
C LEU A 215 6.99 3.43 -12.04
N LYS A 216 6.57 2.41 -11.29
CA LYS A 216 6.05 1.14 -11.79
C LYS A 216 4.76 0.79 -11.07
N PRO A 217 3.59 1.27 -11.52
CA PRO A 217 2.36 1.12 -10.76
C PRO A 217 1.97 -0.34 -10.51
N PHE A 218 2.11 -1.25 -11.47
CA PHE A 218 1.74 -2.67 -11.29
C PHE A 218 2.60 -3.33 -10.23
N GLU A 219 3.93 -3.22 -10.36
CA GLU A 219 4.88 -3.77 -9.39
C GLU A 219 4.71 -3.15 -8.00
N SER A 220 4.45 -1.84 -7.94
CA SER A 220 4.22 -1.12 -6.68
C SER A 220 2.89 -1.49 -6.02
N PHE A 221 1.86 -1.79 -6.81
CA PHE A 221 0.55 -2.14 -6.30
C PHE A 221 0.52 -3.59 -5.79
N PHE A 222 0.87 -4.55 -6.65
CA PHE A 222 0.77 -5.99 -6.38
C PHE A 222 2.02 -6.58 -5.72
N GLY A 223 3.19 -5.96 -5.88
CA GLY A 223 4.46 -6.47 -5.35
C GLY A 223 5.08 -7.60 -6.16
N VAL A 224 4.56 -7.81 -7.38
CA VAL A 224 4.97 -8.79 -8.38
C VAL A 224 5.44 -8.02 -9.61
N LYS A 225 6.51 -8.48 -10.27
CA LYS A 225 7.01 -7.77 -11.45
C LYS A 225 6.01 -7.84 -12.60
N ALA A 226 6.07 -6.86 -13.50
CA ALA A 226 5.16 -6.80 -14.65
C ALA A 226 5.25 -8.05 -15.54
N GLU A 227 6.44 -8.66 -15.68
CA GLU A 227 6.62 -9.88 -16.49
C GLU A 227 5.96 -11.12 -15.85
N GLU A 228 5.68 -11.06 -14.55
CA GLU A 228 5.07 -12.13 -13.76
C GLU A 228 3.59 -11.84 -13.47
N HIS A 229 2.96 -10.94 -14.24
CA HIS A 229 1.57 -10.52 -14.01
C HIS A 229 0.55 -11.67 -13.99
N ASN A 230 0.84 -12.77 -14.70
CA ASN A 230 0.01 -13.98 -14.67
C ASN A 230 -0.10 -14.58 -13.27
N ASP A 231 0.92 -14.45 -12.42
CA ASP A 231 0.88 -14.93 -11.03
C ASP A 231 -0.15 -14.16 -10.19
N VAL A 232 -0.38 -12.88 -10.53
CA VAL A 232 -1.43 -12.06 -9.92
C VAL A 232 -2.80 -12.44 -10.48
N ARG A 233 -2.93 -12.59 -11.80
CA ARG A 233 -4.19 -12.96 -12.46
C ARG A 233 -4.70 -14.32 -11.98
N ASP A 234 -3.81 -15.31 -11.92
CA ASP A 234 -4.16 -16.72 -11.71
C ASP A 234 -4.11 -17.13 -10.22
N ASN A 235 -4.00 -16.17 -9.30
CA ASN A 235 -3.96 -16.41 -7.85
C ASN A 235 -5.28 -16.94 -7.25
N GLY A 236 -6.34 -17.05 -8.05
CA GLY A 236 -7.66 -17.53 -7.66
C GLY A 236 -8.59 -16.48 -7.06
N VAL A 237 -8.17 -15.21 -6.99
CA VAL A 237 -8.94 -14.08 -6.48
C VAL A 237 -9.63 -13.33 -7.61
N PHE A 238 -8.92 -13.11 -8.72
CA PHE A 238 -9.50 -12.46 -9.89
C PHE A 238 -10.48 -13.37 -10.63
N HIS A 239 -11.62 -12.79 -11.01
CA HIS A 239 -12.46 -13.36 -12.05
C HIS A 239 -12.02 -12.83 -13.40
N VAL A 240 -11.52 -13.72 -14.25
CA VAL A 240 -11.01 -13.38 -15.58
C VAL A 240 -12.16 -13.34 -16.59
N MET A 241 -12.23 -12.23 -17.32
CA MET A 241 -13.13 -11.99 -18.45
C MET A 241 -12.27 -11.78 -19.69
N THR A 242 -12.61 -12.44 -20.80
CA THR A 242 -11.78 -12.39 -22.03
C THR A 242 -12.54 -11.74 -23.17
N GLY A 243 -12.00 -10.64 -23.68
CA GLY A 243 -12.44 -9.93 -24.87
C GLY A 243 -11.37 -9.93 -25.96
N SER A 244 -11.64 -9.25 -27.07
CA SER A 244 -10.65 -8.98 -28.11
C SER A 244 -10.14 -7.54 -28.03
N VAL A 245 -9.03 -7.20 -28.67
CA VAL A 245 -8.60 -5.80 -28.77
C VAL A 245 -9.57 -4.98 -29.64
N ALA A 246 -10.03 -5.57 -30.76
CA ALA A 246 -10.83 -4.86 -31.76
C ALA A 246 -12.30 -4.64 -31.34
N ASP A 247 -12.90 -5.60 -30.66
CA ASP A 247 -14.32 -5.58 -30.28
C ASP A 247 -14.53 -5.47 -28.76
N GLY A 248 -13.47 -5.71 -27.98
CA GLY A 248 -13.53 -5.71 -26.53
C GLY A 248 -14.41 -6.80 -25.94
N ILE A 249 -14.76 -6.61 -24.67
CA ILE A 249 -15.91 -7.27 -24.06
C ILE A 249 -17.19 -6.59 -24.59
N PRO A 250 -18.12 -7.34 -25.22
CA PRO A 250 -19.39 -6.76 -25.65
C PRO A 250 -20.17 -6.18 -24.48
N ASN A 251 -20.52 -4.89 -24.55
CA ASN A 251 -21.22 -4.17 -23.48
C ASN A 251 -20.50 -4.29 -22.14
N CYS A 252 -19.21 -3.91 -22.13
CA CYS A 252 -18.31 -4.18 -21.02
C CYS A 252 -18.85 -3.68 -19.67
N GLY A 253 -19.47 -2.50 -19.61
CA GLY A 253 -20.05 -1.97 -18.38
C GLY A 253 -21.18 -2.83 -17.83
N ALA A 254 -22.05 -3.37 -18.70
CA ALA A 254 -23.09 -4.31 -18.29
C ALA A 254 -22.51 -5.66 -17.82
N ALA A 255 -21.48 -6.16 -18.51
CA ALA A 255 -20.81 -7.40 -18.13
C ALA A 255 -20.13 -7.27 -16.75
N LEU A 256 -19.37 -6.20 -16.51
CA LEU A 256 -18.78 -5.91 -15.20
C LEU A 256 -19.85 -5.79 -14.12
N THR A 257 -20.96 -5.10 -14.41
CA THR A 257 -22.08 -4.93 -13.48
C THR A 257 -22.65 -6.28 -13.04
N ALA A 258 -22.88 -7.19 -13.99
CA ALA A 258 -23.42 -8.52 -13.70
C ALA A 258 -22.49 -9.33 -12.79
N GLU A 259 -21.17 -9.28 -13.06
CA GLU A 259 -20.17 -9.97 -12.24
C GLU A 259 -20.11 -9.40 -10.81
N ILE A 260 -20.13 -8.07 -10.67
CA ILE A 260 -20.17 -7.40 -9.35
C ILE A 260 -21.42 -7.81 -8.57
N GLN A 261 -22.59 -7.80 -9.20
CA GLN A 261 -23.85 -8.20 -8.57
C GLN A 261 -23.88 -9.69 -8.19
N SER A 262 -23.10 -10.52 -8.87
CA SER A 262 -22.92 -11.94 -8.52
C SER A 262 -21.95 -12.16 -7.33
N GLY A 263 -21.37 -11.08 -6.79
CA GLY A 263 -20.43 -11.12 -5.66
C GLY A 263 -18.96 -11.18 -6.06
N LYS A 264 -18.64 -11.04 -7.36
CA LYS A 264 -17.25 -11.01 -7.83
C LYS A 264 -16.75 -9.57 -7.84
N HIS A 265 -15.90 -9.23 -6.87
CA HIS A 265 -15.43 -7.85 -6.68
C HIS A 265 -14.02 -7.59 -7.23
N HIS A 266 -13.30 -8.61 -7.69
CA HIS A 266 -12.00 -8.47 -8.33
C HIS A 266 -12.08 -9.03 -9.74
N LEU A 267 -12.04 -8.15 -10.73
CA LEU A 267 -12.28 -8.46 -12.14
C LEU A 267 -11.00 -8.16 -12.94
N TRP A 268 -10.58 -9.13 -13.73
CA TRP A 268 -9.46 -9.01 -14.65
C TRP A 268 -9.99 -9.17 -16.07
N VAL A 269 -9.91 -8.12 -16.88
CA VAL A 269 -10.37 -8.11 -18.26
C VAL A 269 -9.16 -8.23 -19.17
N GLU A 270 -9.07 -9.32 -19.93
CA GLU A 270 -8.10 -9.47 -21.02
C GLU A 270 -8.68 -8.83 -22.29
N GLY A 271 -7.94 -7.92 -22.91
CA GLY A 271 -8.37 -7.17 -24.09
C GLY A 271 -9.12 -5.88 -23.77
N SER A 272 -9.81 -5.32 -24.77
CA SER A 272 -10.40 -4.00 -24.65
C SER A 272 -11.72 -3.97 -23.87
N CYS A 273 -12.05 -2.83 -23.27
CA CYS A 273 -13.29 -2.60 -22.53
C CYS A 273 -13.76 -1.16 -22.72
N GLU A 274 -15.01 -0.97 -23.13
CA GLU A 274 -15.67 0.35 -23.14
C GLU A 274 -16.89 0.32 -22.24
N ILE A 275 -16.91 1.23 -21.26
CA ILE A 275 -18.08 1.52 -20.46
C ILE A 275 -18.91 2.55 -21.22
N LYS A 276 -20.03 2.11 -21.79
CA LYS A 276 -20.90 3.00 -22.55
C LYS A 276 -21.70 3.91 -21.63
N GLN A 277 -22.14 5.03 -22.17
CA GLN A 277 -22.97 6.00 -21.43
C GLN A 277 -24.26 5.36 -20.89
N SER A 278 -24.85 4.38 -21.60
CA SER A 278 -26.04 3.65 -21.16
C SER A 278 -25.78 2.67 -20.01
N GLU A 279 -24.53 2.28 -19.78
CA GLU A 279 -24.11 1.30 -18.78
C GLU A 279 -23.57 1.95 -17.49
N TYR A 280 -23.21 3.23 -17.58
CA TYR A 280 -22.57 4.00 -16.51
C TYR A 280 -23.30 3.89 -15.17
N ASN A 281 -24.62 4.19 -15.18
CA ASN A 281 -25.40 4.26 -13.95
C ASN A 281 -25.44 2.92 -13.22
N ASP A 282 -25.67 1.83 -13.96
CA ASP A 282 -25.80 0.49 -13.37
C ASP A 282 -24.47 0.01 -12.80
N LEU A 283 -23.36 0.26 -13.50
CA LEU A 283 -22.01 -0.06 -13.04
C LEU A 283 -21.67 0.72 -11.76
N VAL A 284 -21.85 2.05 -11.78
CA VAL A 284 -21.55 2.90 -10.63
C VAL A 284 -22.41 2.52 -9.43
N ASN A 285 -23.70 2.25 -9.62
CA ASN A 285 -24.59 1.80 -8.57
C ASN A 285 -24.15 0.44 -8.00
N ALA A 286 -23.76 -0.52 -8.83
CA ALA A 286 -23.28 -1.82 -8.38
C ALA A 286 -22.04 -1.68 -7.50
N THR A 287 -21.04 -0.91 -7.95
CA THR A 287 -19.81 -0.70 -7.15
C THR A 287 -20.08 0.02 -5.83
N SER A 288 -20.98 1.00 -5.82
CA SER A 288 -21.28 1.80 -4.62
C SER A 288 -21.82 0.98 -3.44
N SER A 289 -22.41 -0.19 -3.73
CA SER A 289 -22.97 -1.11 -2.74
C SER A 289 -21.96 -2.05 -2.10
N THR A 290 -20.69 -2.03 -2.52
CA THR A 290 -19.64 -2.93 -2.05
C THR A 290 -18.61 -2.21 -1.15
N ASN A 291 -17.61 -2.95 -0.65
CA ASN A 291 -16.45 -2.37 0.02
C ASN A 291 -15.40 -1.82 -0.96
N GLY A 292 -15.74 -1.71 -2.24
CA GLY A 292 -14.83 -1.39 -3.33
C GLY A 292 -14.61 -2.60 -4.22
N VAL A 293 -14.53 -2.34 -5.53
CA VAL A 293 -14.19 -3.35 -6.54
C VAL A 293 -12.80 -3.09 -7.12
N THR A 294 -12.13 -4.11 -7.64
CA THR A 294 -10.94 -3.98 -8.48
C THR A 294 -11.35 -4.30 -9.90
N VAL A 295 -11.19 -3.37 -10.83
CA VAL A 295 -11.35 -3.63 -12.27
C VAL A 295 -10.00 -3.36 -12.91
N LEU A 296 -9.35 -4.43 -13.37
CA LEU A 296 -8.09 -4.37 -14.09
C LEU A 296 -8.34 -4.69 -15.56
N ILE A 297 -7.98 -3.78 -16.45
CA ILE A 297 -7.99 -3.99 -17.90
C ILE A 297 -6.56 -4.27 -18.34
N HIS A 298 -6.34 -5.43 -18.94
CA HIS A 298 -5.03 -5.93 -19.34
C HIS A 298 -4.93 -6.03 -20.87
N ASP A 299 -3.85 -5.50 -21.43
CA ASP A 299 -3.50 -5.60 -22.85
C ASP A 299 -4.65 -5.26 -23.80
N GLY A 300 -5.17 -4.04 -23.65
CA GLY A 300 -6.26 -3.53 -24.48
C GLY A 300 -6.53 -2.04 -24.30
N LEU A 301 -7.52 -1.56 -25.03
CA LEU A 301 -8.06 -0.22 -24.88
C LEU A 301 -9.03 -0.17 -23.71
N PHE A 302 -9.03 0.92 -22.95
CA PHE A 302 -10.03 1.17 -21.93
C PHE A 302 -10.68 2.54 -22.13
N SER A 303 -12.00 2.57 -22.26
CA SER A 303 -12.75 3.83 -22.27
C SER A 303 -13.90 3.88 -21.29
N VAL A 304 -14.14 5.08 -20.78
CA VAL A 304 -15.28 5.39 -19.91
C VAL A 304 -16.04 6.57 -20.51
N MET A 305 -17.25 6.28 -21.00
CA MET A 305 -18.21 7.28 -21.40
C MET A 305 -19.04 7.66 -20.18
N GLY A 306 -19.01 8.95 -19.82
CA GLY A 306 -19.63 9.50 -18.62
C GLY A 306 -21.15 9.33 -18.55
N PRO A 307 -21.79 9.83 -17.48
CA PRO A 307 -23.20 9.57 -17.22
C PRO A 307 -24.11 10.16 -18.30
N PRO A 308 -25.34 9.63 -18.43
CA PRO A 308 -26.33 10.22 -19.32
C PRO A 308 -26.70 11.65 -18.89
N SER A 309 -27.01 12.50 -19.87
CA SER A 309 -27.37 13.92 -19.64
C SER A 309 -28.63 14.12 -18.78
N SER A 310 -29.46 13.09 -18.62
CA SER A 310 -30.61 13.08 -17.72
C SER A 310 -30.68 11.75 -16.97
N GLY A 311 -31.09 11.79 -15.70
CA GLY A 311 -31.18 10.59 -14.86
C GLY A 311 -29.82 10.02 -14.42
N ALA A 312 -28.75 10.83 -14.43
CA ALA A 312 -27.46 10.44 -13.88
C ALA A 312 -27.58 10.07 -12.40
N THR A 313 -26.94 8.98 -11.99
CA THR A 313 -26.83 8.61 -10.58
C THR A 313 -25.98 9.63 -9.81
N SER A 314 -26.31 9.86 -8.54
CA SER A 314 -25.46 10.63 -7.61
C SER A 314 -24.37 9.76 -6.97
N ASN A 315 -24.40 8.45 -7.21
CA ASN A 315 -23.37 7.54 -6.74
C ASN A 315 -22.06 7.77 -7.51
N LYS A 316 -20.98 7.29 -6.92
CA LYS A 316 -19.62 7.37 -7.43
C LYS A 316 -19.08 5.96 -7.62
N PHE A 317 -18.24 5.77 -8.63
CA PHE A 317 -17.58 4.50 -8.84
C PHE A 317 -16.71 4.21 -7.62
N LYS A 318 -17.03 3.17 -6.85
CA LYS A 318 -16.30 2.84 -5.62
C LYS A 318 -15.38 1.66 -5.91
N GLY A 319 -14.09 1.93 -6.11
CA GLY A 319 -13.14 0.89 -6.46
C GLY A 319 -11.79 1.39 -6.93
N VAL A 320 -10.97 0.43 -7.34
CA VAL A 320 -9.70 0.64 -8.03
C VAL A 320 -9.89 0.33 -9.50
N LEU A 321 -9.62 1.33 -10.35
CA LEU A 321 -9.45 1.12 -11.79
C LEU A 321 -7.96 0.96 -12.07
N PHE A 322 -7.60 -0.12 -12.75
CA PHE A 322 -6.23 -0.41 -13.12
C PHE A 322 -6.20 -0.67 -14.62
N HIS A 323 -5.36 0.06 -15.35
CA HIS A 323 -5.12 -0.19 -16.77
C HIS A 323 -3.67 -0.57 -16.95
N PHE A 324 -3.41 -1.78 -17.44
CA PHE A 324 -2.08 -2.35 -17.52
C PHE A 324 -1.86 -2.92 -18.92
N ASN A 325 -0.93 -2.35 -19.68
CA ASN A 325 -0.55 -2.87 -20.98
C ASN A 325 0.92 -3.27 -20.93
N HIS A 326 1.19 -4.56 -21.10
CA HIS A 326 2.52 -5.13 -21.11
C HIS A 326 2.97 -5.48 -22.52
N ASP A 327 2.14 -6.22 -23.26
CA ASP A 327 2.43 -6.69 -24.61
C ASP A 327 1.63 -5.94 -25.69
N TYR A 328 0.66 -5.12 -25.28
CA TYR A 328 -0.17 -4.34 -26.20
C TYR A 328 0.39 -2.94 -26.46
N THR A 329 0.35 -2.50 -27.73
CA THR A 329 0.62 -1.11 -28.16
C THR A 329 -0.56 -0.57 -28.97
N PRO A 330 -1.16 0.56 -28.56
CA PRO A 330 -2.36 1.09 -29.20
C PRO A 330 -2.08 1.72 -30.56
N THR A 331 -3.06 1.62 -31.45
CA THR A 331 -3.12 2.42 -32.68
C THR A 331 -4.46 3.15 -32.78
N THR A 332 -4.52 4.21 -33.58
CA THR A 332 -5.79 4.92 -33.84
C THR A 332 -6.84 4.05 -34.53
N ALA A 333 -6.43 2.99 -35.23
CA ALA A 333 -7.35 2.06 -35.89
C ALA A 333 -8.05 1.12 -34.90
N ASP A 334 -7.42 0.82 -33.76
CA ASP A 334 -7.98 -0.07 -32.74
C ASP A 334 -9.25 0.52 -32.12
N TRP A 335 -9.35 1.84 -32.10
CA TRP A 335 -10.50 2.56 -31.56
C TRP A 335 -11.77 2.42 -32.43
N VAL A 336 -11.70 2.04 -33.70
CA VAL A 336 -12.82 2.12 -34.67
C VAL A 336 -14.12 1.44 -34.21
N GLY A 337 -14.03 0.36 -33.41
CA GLY A 337 -15.18 -0.36 -32.87
C GLY A 337 -15.87 0.30 -31.66
N PHE A 338 -15.30 1.37 -31.11
CA PHE A 338 -15.70 1.98 -29.84
C PHE A 338 -16.37 3.34 -30.03
N GLU A 339 -17.34 3.68 -29.18
CA GLU A 339 -18.00 5.00 -29.15
C GLU A 339 -16.97 6.12 -28.91
N ALA A 340 -15.98 5.85 -28.05
CA ALA A 340 -14.85 6.74 -27.77
C ALA A 340 -14.14 7.26 -29.03
N ASN A 341 -14.10 6.49 -30.12
CA ASN A 341 -13.42 6.90 -31.35
C ASN A 341 -13.98 8.17 -31.97
N ALA A 342 -15.31 8.36 -31.89
CA ALA A 342 -15.99 9.53 -32.39
C ALA A 342 -15.61 10.81 -31.61
N HIS A 343 -15.03 10.66 -30.42
CA HIS A 343 -14.63 11.75 -29.54
C HIS A 343 -13.10 11.92 -29.46
N LEU A 344 -12.33 10.83 -29.48
CA LEU A 344 -10.88 10.87 -29.41
C LEU A 344 -10.24 11.16 -30.78
N ASN A 345 -10.74 10.54 -31.85
CA ASN A 345 -10.12 10.58 -33.18
C ASN A 345 -10.87 11.47 -34.18
N HIS A 346 -11.79 12.32 -33.70
CA HIS A 346 -12.47 13.28 -34.57
C HIS A 346 -11.50 14.31 -35.17
N VAL A 347 -11.87 14.88 -36.31
CA VAL A 347 -11.09 15.90 -37.00
C VAL A 347 -11.91 17.18 -37.13
N PRO A 348 -11.41 18.35 -36.70
CA PRO A 348 -10.13 18.56 -35.99
C PRO A 348 -10.19 18.06 -34.54
N SER A 349 -9.13 17.41 -34.06
CA SER A 349 -8.99 17.01 -32.66
C SER A 349 -8.45 18.17 -31.83
N VAL A 350 -9.00 18.35 -30.63
CA VAL A 350 -8.48 19.27 -29.62
C VAL A 350 -7.44 18.62 -28.70
N VAL A 351 -7.32 17.29 -28.73
CA VAL A 351 -6.24 16.54 -28.10
C VAL A 351 -5.03 16.55 -29.03
N GLU A 352 -3.87 16.90 -28.49
CA GLU A 352 -2.62 16.94 -29.24
C GLU A 352 -2.25 15.55 -29.79
N ASP A 353 -1.80 15.50 -31.04
CA ASP A 353 -1.46 14.25 -31.72
C ASP A 353 -0.46 13.38 -30.95
N SER A 354 0.50 13.99 -30.26
CA SER A 354 1.52 13.28 -29.49
C SER A 354 0.98 12.52 -28.26
N TYR A 355 -0.25 12.79 -27.82
CA TYR A 355 -0.97 11.98 -26.85
C TYR A 355 -2.02 11.11 -27.54
N ARG A 356 -2.78 11.70 -28.48
CA ARG A 356 -3.90 11.05 -29.17
C ARG A 356 -3.51 9.75 -29.88
N THR A 357 -2.40 9.74 -30.62
CA THR A 357 -2.05 8.58 -31.45
C THR A 357 -1.52 7.39 -30.67
N ILE A 358 -1.12 7.62 -29.42
CA ILE A 358 -0.63 6.59 -28.49
C ILE A 358 -1.61 6.35 -27.32
N ALA A 359 -2.83 6.89 -27.43
CA ALA A 359 -3.82 6.78 -26.36
C ALA A 359 -4.37 5.36 -26.30
N SER A 360 -4.21 4.73 -25.14
CA SER A 360 -4.82 3.43 -24.81
C SER A 360 -5.93 3.57 -23.77
N TYR A 361 -6.00 4.71 -23.08
CA TYR A 361 -7.10 5.06 -22.19
C TYR A 361 -7.80 6.35 -22.64
N TYR A 362 -9.13 6.34 -22.61
CA TYR A 362 -9.93 7.53 -22.93
C TYR A 362 -11.15 7.68 -22.02
N GLN A 363 -11.31 8.86 -21.41
CA GLN A 363 -12.49 9.20 -20.60
C GLN A 363 -13.20 10.42 -21.18
N HIS A 364 -14.53 10.39 -21.26
CA HIS A 364 -15.33 11.49 -21.81
C HIS A 364 -16.53 11.84 -20.95
N GLY A 365 -16.84 13.14 -20.82
CA GLY A 365 -18.04 13.62 -20.12
C GLY A 365 -17.77 14.00 -18.67
N SER A 366 -18.19 13.19 -17.71
CA SER A 366 -17.81 13.35 -16.31
C SER A 366 -17.64 11.99 -15.63
N PHE A 367 -16.77 11.94 -14.64
CA PHE A 367 -16.57 10.72 -13.86
C PHE A 367 -16.22 11.05 -12.41
N THR A 368 -16.91 10.40 -11.47
CA THR A 368 -16.61 10.51 -10.05
C THR A 368 -16.17 9.15 -9.52
N VAL A 369 -14.94 9.09 -9.02
CA VAL A 369 -14.34 7.86 -8.47
C VAL A 369 -14.03 8.02 -6.98
N SER A 370 -14.27 6.97 -6.21
CA SER A 370 -13.84 6.83 -4.82
C SER A 370 -12.95 5.60 -4.67
N GLY A 371 -11.65 5.82 -4.51
CA GLY A 371 -10.64 4.77 -4.50
C GLY A 371 -9.36 5.21 -5.19
N GLY A 372 -8.85 4.40 -6.12
CA GLY A 372 -7.57 4.63 -6.81
C GLY A 372 -7.68 4.44 -8.32
N GLN A 373 -6.86 5.16 -9.09
CA GLN A 373 -6.66 4.89 -10.52
C GLN A 373 -5.17 4.71 -10.81
N TYR A 374 -4.84 3.62 -11.48
CA TYR A 374 -3.47 3.25 -11.77
C TYR A 374 -3.34 2.89 -13.25
N PHE A 375 -2.37 3.51 -13.91
CA PHE A 375 -2.08 3.27 -15.33
C PHE A 375 -0.65 2.77 -15.42
N ASP A 376 -0.47 1.50 -15.76
CA ASP A 376 0.83 0.93 -16.07
C ASP A 376 0.91 0.57 -17.56
N SER A 377 1.09 1.59 -18.39
CA SER A 377 1.16 1.46 -19.84
C SER A 377 2.21 2.43 -20.37
N GLU A 378 3.47 2.03 -20.24
CA GLU A 378 4.62 2.86 -20.61
C GLU A 378 4.62 3.20 -22.11
N ASP A 379 5.06 4.43 -22.44
CA ASP A 379 5.04 5.01 -23.79
C ASP A 379 3.66 5.10 -24.47
N GLN A 380 2.59 4.99 -23.68
CA GLN A 380 1.19 5.22 -24.08
C GLN A 380 0.63 6.44 -23.37
N ALA A 381 -0.57 6.89 -23.76
CA ALA A 381 -1.26 8.00 -23.12
C ALA A 381 -2.61 7.61 -22.51
N ALA A 382 -2.92 8.24 -21.38
CA ALA A 382 -4.25 8.28 -20.80
C ALA A 382 -4.85 9.68 -20.96
N VAL A 383 -5.90 9.75 -21.78
CA VAL A 383 -6.53 11.00 -22.20
C VAL A 383 -7.87 11.18 -21.50
N PHE A 384 -7.99 12.29 -20.78
CA PHE A 384 -9.17 12.64 -20.01
C PHE A 384 -9.84 13.87 -20.64
N PHE A 385 -10.94 13.61 -21.34
CA PHE A 385 -11.83 14.60 -21.94
C PHE A 385 -13.10 14.77 -21.09
N ASP A 386 -12.92 14.92 -19.79
CA ASP A 386 -14.05 14.90 -18.87
C ASP A 386 -13.84 15.86 -17.68
N SER A 387 -14.92 16.06 -16.93
CA SER A 387 -14.86 16.61 -15.59
C SER A 387 -14.68 15.49 -14.58
N LEU A 388 -13.42 15.24 -14.22
CA LEU A 388 -13.03 14.22 -13.24
C LEU A 388 -13.15 14.78 -11.82
N ASP A 389 -13.89 14.07 -10.97
CA ASP A 389 -13.88 14.27 -9.50
C ASP A 389 -13.28 13.03 -8.83
N PHE A 390 -12.02 13.17 -8.42
CA PHE A 390 -11.26 12.11 -7.78
C PHE A 390 -11.34 12.22 -6.25
N ARG A 391 -11.78 11.13 -5.61
CA ARG A 391 -11.83 11.02 -4.16
C ARG A 391 -11.00 9.83 -3.70
N TYR A 392 -9.76 10.09 -3.32
CA TYR A 392 -8.89 9.07 -2.75
C TYR A 392 -9.58 8.38 -1.58
N ASN A 393 -9.55 7.05 -1.57
CA ASN A 393 -10.07 6.24 -0.50
C ASN A 393 -9.12 5.07 -0.24
N LYS A 394 -8.29 5.19 0.79
CA LYS A 394 -7.28 4.18 1.12
C LYS A 394 -7.92 2.87 1.56
N ASP A 395 -9.05 2.87 2.25
CA ASP A 395 -9.73 1.64 2.67
C ASP A 395 -10.16 0.80 1.46
N VAL A 396 -10.67 1.46 0.41
CA VAL A 396 -11.03 0.82 -0.87
C VAL A 396 -9.78 0.29 -1.60
N ILE A 397 -8.70 1.08 -1.62
CA ILE A 397 -7.43 0.67 -2.24
C ILE A 397 -6.82 -0.52 -1.50
N ASP A 398 -6.77 -0.49 -0.17
CA ASP A 398 -6.22 -1.55 0.65
C ASP A 398 -7.09 -2.81 0.59
N ASN A 399 -8.43 -2.69 0.52
CA ASN A 399 -9.31 -3.84 0.24
C ASN A 399 -8.96 -4.53 -1.09
N SER A 400 -8.67 -3.73 -2.14
CA SER A 400 -8.19 -4.25 -3.43
C SER A 400 -6.81 -4.90 -3.29
N ARG A 401 -5.82 -4.20 -2.73
CA ARG A 401 -4.43 -4.66 -2.64
C ARG A 401 -4.26 -5.90 -1.77
N ASN A 402 -4.90 -5.93 -0.60
CA ASN A 402 -4.72 -7.00 0.38
C ASN A 402 -5.32 -8.32 -0.09
N ALA A 403 -6.31 -8.28 -0.97
CA ALA A 403 -6.88 -9.47 -1.59
C ALA A 403 -5.85 -10.22 -2.47
N HIS A 404 -4.91 -9.49 -3.09
CA HIS A 404 -3.94 -10.06 -4.04
C HIS A 404 -2.53 -10.18 -3.48
N ALA A 405 -2.25 -9.50 -2.37
CA ALA A 405 -0.94 -9.45 -1.76
C ALA A 405 -0.53 -10.79 -1.16
N ILE A 406 0.67 -11.27 -1.52
CA ILE A 406 1.38 -12.27 -0.71
C ILE A 406 2.03 -11.51 0.45
N PRO A 407 1.60 -11.71 1.71
CA PRO A 407 2.24 -11.03 2.82
C PRO A 407 3.69 -11.48 2.94
N ARG A 408 4.58 -10.53 3.23
CA ARG A 408 6.00 -10.78 3.52
C ARG A 408 6.46 -9.99 4.74
N TRP A 409 7.44 -10.51 5.46
CA TRP A 409 8.15 -9.72 6.45
C TRP A 409 8.97 -8.62 5.75
N LYS A 410 8.98 -7.42 6.33
CA LYS A 410 9.90 -6.36 5.91
C LYS A 410 11.34 -6.82 6.15
N LYS A 411 12.13 -6.87 5.07
CA LYS A 411 13.56 -7.21 5.17
C LYS A 411 14.26 -6.25 6.13
N GLY A 412 15.06 -6.78 7.06
CA GLY A 412 15.75 -6.00 8.09
C GLY A 412 14.88 -5.61 9.29
N SER A 413 13.61 -6.04 9.36
CA SER A 413 12.83 -6.03 10.61
C SER A 413 13.25 -7.13 11.59
N TRP A 414 14.21 -7.96 11.17
CA TRP A 414 14.92 -8.95 11.94
C TRP A 414 16.42 -8.83 11.62
N ASN A 415 17.27 -9.46 12.43
CA ASN A 415 18.70 -9.67 12.14
C ASN A 415 18.92 -10.55 10.88
N ASP A 416 18.33 -10.15 9.76
CA ASP A 416 18.52 -10.72 8.44
C ASP A 416 19.71 -9.97 7.82
N LEU A 417 20.92 -10.47 8.08
CA LEU A 417 22.10 -10.06 7.30
C LEU A 417 21.96 -10.53 5.84
#